data_AF-A0A1J5QKT5-F1
#
_entry.id   AF-A0A1J5QKT5-F1
#
_cell.length_a   1.000
_cell.length_b   1.000
_cell.length_c   1.000
_cell.angle_alpha   90.00
_cell.angle_beta   90.00
_cell.angle_gamma   90.00
#
_symmetry.space_group_name_H-M   'P 1'
#
loop_
_entity.id
_entity.type
_entity.pdbx_description
1 polymer ?
#
loop_
_entity_poly.entity_id
_entity_poly.type
_entity_poly.pdbx_seq_one_letter_code
_entity_poly.pdbx_strand_id
1 'polypeptide(L)'
;MTPLWCHDADMELEQYVSDLQRQLVSAAENGTEGTRAVAERLATGLDAATRLVLLDALSAAAGEITRDLAPGSVDLRLRGREIEFVVTPSNAEPDTDERPATTVDLDDTSTSRTTLRLPDALKARVDEAAAADGLSVNTWLVRAVAAALQPKQRRSAQRTLRTWDSFAGWAR
;
A
#
# COMPACT_ATOMS: atom_id res chain seq x y z
N MET A 1 21.18 -0.20 6.14
CA MET A 1 20.76 -1.20 5.14
C MET A 1 19.63 -0.58 4.33
N THR A 2 19.97 0.06 3.22
CA THR A 2 19.00 0.54 2.23
C THR A 2 18.52 -0.67 1.42
N PRO A 3 17.21 -0.93 1.32
CA PRO A 3 16.71 -2.03 0.50
C PRO A 3 17.00 -1.73 -0.97
N LEU A 4 17.54 -2.75 -1.65
CA LEU A 4 18.25 -2.69 -2.92
C LEU A 4 17.31 -2.79 -4.13
N TRP A 5 16.08 -2.29 -4.08
CA TRP A 5 15.10 -2.57 -5.14
C TRP A 5 14.02 -1.48 -5.32
N CYS A 6 14.34 -0.19 -5.13
CA CYS A 6 13.54 0.85 -5.76
C CYS A 6 13.90 0.82 -7.25
N HIS A 7 13.00 0.34 -8.10
CA HIS A 7 13.11 0.60 -9.52
C HIS A 7 12.68 2.06 -9.72
N ASP A 8 13.64 2.99 -9.65
CA ASP A 8 13.43 4.39 -10.02
C ASP A 8 13.25 4.46 -11.54
N ALA A 9 12.00 4.29 -11.99
CA ALA A 9 11.60 4.69 -13.33
C ALA A 9 11.07 6.12 -13.23
N ASP A 10 11.97 7.08 -13.41
CA ASP A 10 11.61 8.50 -13.52
C ASP A 10 10.94 8.74 -14.88
N MET A 11 9.73 9.29 -14.84
CA MET A 11 8.95 9.60 -16.04
C MET A 11 8.71 11.11 -16.16
N GLU A 12 9.32 11.70 -17.20
CA GLU A 12 9.19 13.11 -17.56
C GLU A 12 7.91 13.35 -18.39
N LEU A 13 6.79 13.71 -17.74
CA LEU A 13 5.53 13.98 -18.47
C LEU A 13 5.64 15.13 -19.48
N GLU A 14 6.58 16.05 -19.31
CA GLU A 14 6.79 17.16 -20.25
C GLU A 14 7.10 16.64 -21.65
N GLN A 15 7.91 15.58 -21.76
CA GLN A 15 8.26 14.99 -23.04
C GLN A 15 7.02 14.48 -23.76
N TYR A 16 6.17 13.72 -23.07
CA TYR A 16 4.93 13.16 -23.63
C TYR A 16 3.93 14.24 -24.05
N VAL A 17 3.78 15.29 -23.23
CA VAL A 17 2.88 16.40 -23.56
C VAL A 17 3.44 17.19 -24.76
N SER A 18 4.74 17.43 -24.81
CA SER A 18 5.41 18.10 -25.93
C SER A 18 5.30 17.28 -27.23
N ASP A 19 5.43 15.96 -27.15
CA ASP A 19 5.23 15.06 -28.28
C ASP A 19 3.78 15.12 -28.80
N LEU A 20 2.79 15.09 -27.90
CA LEU A 20 1.39 15.21 -28.27
C LEU A 20 1.10 16.56 -28.97
N GLN A 21 1.63 17.65 -28.44
CA GLN A 21 1.49 18.98 -29.04
C GLN A 21 2.11 19.03 -30.45
N ARG A 22 3.31 18.47 -30.64
CA ARG A 22 3.96 18.36 -31.95
C ARG A 22 3.12 17.54 -32.92
N GLN A 23 2.61 16.39 -32.48
CA GLN A 23 1.76 15.54 -33.30
C GLN A 23 0.45 16.23 -33.71
N LEU A 24 -0.15 17.00 -32.80
CA LEU A 24 -1.37 17.78 -33.09
C LEU A 24 -1.13 18.83 -34.18
N VAL A 25 -0.02 19.57 -34.09
CA VAL A 25 0.36 20.57 -35.10
C VAL A 25 0.70 19.89 -36.43
N SER A 26 1.48 18.80 -36.40
CA SER A 26 1.84 18.06 -37.60
C SER A 26 0.61 17.48 -38.33
N ALA A 27 -0.37 16.97 -37.58
CA ALA A 27 -1.62 16.49 -38.17
C ALA A 27 -2.41 17.59 -38.90
N ALA A 28 -2.24 18.86 -38.50
CA ALA A 28 -2.89 20.01 -39.12
C ALA A 28 -2.09 20.59 -40.32
N GLU A 29 -0.88 20.10 -40.61
CA GLU A 29 -0.02 20.66 -41.67
C GLU A 29 -0.63 20.59 -43.07
N ASN A 30 -1.41 19.54 -43.37
CA ASN A 30 -2.11 19.39 -44.65
C ASN A 30 -3.46 20.11 -44.69
N GLY A 31 -3.83 20.80 -43.60
CA GLY A 31 -5.09 21.52 -43.48
C GLY A 31 -5.05 22.94 -44.06
N THR A 32 -6.14 23.67 -43.86
CA THR A 32 -6.19 25.11 -44.18
C THR A 32 -5.39 25.92 -43.15
N GLU A 33 -5.06 27.16 -43.48
CA GLU A 33 -4.40 28.08 -42.53
C GLU A 33 -5.21 28.27 -41.24
N GLY A 34 -6.54 28.31 -41.33
CA GLY A 34 -7.42 28.34 -40.16
C GLY A 34 -7.32 27.08 -39.30
N THR A 35 -7.16 25.91 -39.93
CA THR A 35 -6.97 24.63 -39.21
C THR A 35 -5.65 24.62 -38.45
N ARG A 36 -4.56 25.06 -39.08
CA ARG A 36 -3.24 25.17 -38.45
C ARG A 36 -3.26 26.14 -37.26
N ALA A 37 -3.86 27.32 -37.44
CA ALA A 37 -4.00 28.32 -36.37
C ALA A 37 -4.84 27.83 -35.18
N VAL A 38 -5.83 26.97 -35.40
CA VAL A 38 -6.61 26.35 -34.30
C VAL A 38 -5.78 25.27 -33.60
N ALA A 39 -5.07 24.43 -34.34
CA ALA A 39 -4.23 23.37 -33.79
C ALA A 39 -3.12 23.94 -32.89
N GLU A 40 -2.46 25.03 -33.30
CA GLU A 40 -1.45 25.71 -32.48
C GLU A 40 -2.02 26.24 -31.16
N ARG A 41 -3.19 26.90 -31.19
CA ARG A 41 -3.84 27.40 -29.97
C ARG A 41 -4.25 26.28 -29.03
N LEU A 42 -4.78 25.18 -29.58
CA LEU A 42 -5.14 24.01 -28.80
C LEU A 42 -3.90 23.33 -28.20
N ALA A 43 -2.83 23.19 -28.98
CA ALA A 43 -1.58 22.63 -28.49
C ALA A 43 -1.06 23.41 -27.26
N THR A 44 -1.06 24.75 -27.33
CA THR A 44 -0.62 25.57 -26.19
C THR A 44 -1.59 25.51 -25.00
N GLY A 45 -2.91 25.38 -25.25
CA GLY A 45 -3.94 25.38 -24.21
C GLY A 45 -4.13 24.06 -23.47
N LEU A 46 -3.65 22.94 -24.02
CA LEU A 46 -3.93 21.59 -23.51
C LEU A 46 -2.91 21.07 -22.49
N ASP A 47 -1.81 21.80 -22.21
CA ASP A 47 -0.71 21.31 -21.36
C ASP A 47 -1.19 20.82 -19.98
N ALA A 48 -1.84 21.69 -19.21
CA ALA A 48 -2.30 21.36 -17.86
C ALA A 48 -3.38 20.27 -17.85
N ALA A 49 -4.30 20.29 -18.82
CA ALA A 49 -5.38 19.30 -18.92
C ALA A 49 -4.84 17.91 -19.29
N THR A 50 -3.92 17.84 -20.24
CA THR A 50 -3.28 16.59 -20.67
C THR A 50 -2.49 15.98 -19.52
N ARG A 51 -1.70 16.79 -18.80
CA ARG A 51 -0.94 16.33 -17.64
C ARG A 51 -1.85 15.75 -16.56
N LEU A 52 -2.97 16.39 -16.27
CA LEU A 52 -3.93 15.91 -15.28
C LEU A 52 -4.55 14.56 -15.71
N VAL A 53 -4.98 14.44 -16.97
CA VAL A 53 -5.53 13.19 -17.51
C VAL A 53 -4.51 12.05 -17.47
N LEU A 54 -3.25 12.32 -17.78
CA LEU A 54 -2.18 11.33 -17.69
C LEU A 54 -1.96 10.88 -16.24
N LEU A 55 -1.94 11.82 -15.28
CA LEU A 55 -1.80 11.49 -13.87
C LEU A 55 -2.96 10.61 -13.37
N ASP A 56 -4.19 10.94 -13.76
CA ASP A 56 -5.38 10.15 -13.40
C ASP A 56 -5.32 8.73 -13.99
N ALA A 57 -4.94 8.61 -15.27
CA ALA A 57 -4.80 7.32 -15.95
C ALA A 57 -3.72 6.44 -15.31
N LEU A 58 -2.55 7.02 -15.00
CA LEU A 58 -1.46 6.31 -14.32
C LEU A 58 -1.85 5.89 -12.90
N SER A 59 -2.57 6.75 -12.17
CA SER A 59 -3.04 6.45 -10.82
C SER A 59 -4.03 5.28 -10.82
N ALA A 60 -4.95 5.26 -11.80
CA ALA A 60 -5.88 4.15 -11.98
C ALA A 60 -5.13 2.84 -12.31
N ALA A 61 -4.16 2.90 -13.22
CA ALA A 61 -3.35 1.74 -13.60
C ALA A 61 -2.53 1.20 -12.42
N ALA A 62 -1.89 2.07 -11.62
CA ALA A 62 -1.15 1.67 -10.42
C ALA A 62 -2.06 0.98 -9.39
N GLY A 63 -3.29 1.45 -9.23
CA GLY A 63 -4.28 0.81 -8.37
C GLY A 63 -4.76 -0.56 -8.87
N GLU A 64 -4.81 -0.78 -10.18
CA GLU A 64 -5.08 -2.09 -10.76
C GLU A 64 -3.91 -3.05 -10.53
N ILE A 65 -2.68 -2.62 -10.86
CA ILE A 65 -1.47 -3.41 -10.65
C ILE A 65 -1.30 -3.76 -9.17
N THR A 66 -1.55 -2.83 -8.25
CA THR A 66 -1.46 -3.09 -6.80
C THR A 66 -2.44 -4.16 -6.33
N ARG A 67 -3.64 -4.24 -6.92
CA ARG A 67 -4.60 -5.30 -6.59
C ARG A 67 -4.09 -6.67 -7.02
N ASP A 68 -3.46 -6.74 -8.18
CA ASP A 68 -2.95 -7.99 -8.74
C ASP A 68 -1.59 -8.41 -8.13
N LEU A 69 -0.82 -7.45 -7.61
CA LEU A 69 0.51 -7.66 -7.03
C LEU A 69 0.50 -8.08 -5.55
N ALA A 70 -0.68 -8.14 -4.91
CA ALA A 70 -0.79 -8.40 -3.48
C ALA A 70 0.00 -9.65 -3.02
N PRO A 71 0.76 -9.58 -1.91
CA PRO A 71 0.79 -8.50 -0.91
C PRO A 71 1.78 -7.34 -1.23
N GLY A 72 2.37 -7.30 -2.43
CA GLY A 72 3.13 -6.14 -2.89
C GLY A 72 2.23 -4.98 -3.35
N SER A 73 2.82 -3.80 -3.59
CA SER A 73 2.14 -2.61 -4.10
C SER A 73 2.97 -1.88 -5.15
N VAL A 74 2.29 -1.10 -6.00
CA VAL A 74 2.91 -0.11 -6.89
C VAL A 74 2.23 1.23 -6.63
N ASP A 75 3.02 2.19 -6.15
CA ASP A 75 2.56 3.52 -5.82
C ASP A 75 3.20 4.56 -6.74
N LEU A 76 2.53 5.69 -6.94
CA LEU A 76 3.06 6.83 -7.68
C LEU A 76 3.50 7.92 -6.71
N ARG A 77 4.73 8.41 -6.88
CA ARG A 77 5.27 9.53 -6.12
C ARG A 77 5.54 10.70 -7.05
N LEU A 78 5.01 11.87 -6.70
CA LEU A 78 5.27 13.11 -7.43
C LEU A 78 6.40 13.89 -6.75
N ARG A 79 7.46 14.22 -7.50
CA ARG A 79 8.52 15.14 -7.08
C ARG A 79 8.59 16.31 -8.04
N GLY A 80 7.87 17.38 -7.71
CA GLY A 80 7.76 18.54 -8.60
C GLY A 80 6.97 18.18 -9.87
N ARG A 81 7.66 18.01 -10.99
CA ARG A 81 7.07 17.65 -12.29
C ARG A 81 7.33 16.20 -12.70
N GLU A 82 8.20 15.51 -11.97
CA GLU A 82 8.58 14.12 -12.21
C GLU A 82 7.66 13.15 -11.47
N ILE A 83 7.30 12.06 -12.14
CA ILE A 83 6.61 10.92 -11.55
C ILE A 83 7.60 9.79 -11.37
N GLU A 84 7.64 9.25 -10.15
CA GLU A 84 8.44 8.11 -9.74
C GLU A 84 7.49 6.96 -9.37
N PHE A 85 7.73 5.77 -9.93
CA PHE A 85 7.03 4.56 -9.53
C PHE A 85 7.74 3.92 -8.34
N VAL A 86 7.02 3.75 -7.24
CA VAL A 86 7.53 3.07 -6.04
C VAL A 86 6.91 1.68 -5.99
N VAL A 87 7.73 0.68 -6.32
CA VAL A 87 7.31 -0.72 -6.25
C VAL A 87 7.73 -1.29 -4.90
N THR A 88 6.75 -1.71 -4.11
CA THR A 88 6.98 -2.49 -2.89
C THR A 88 6.71 -3.96 -3.23
N PRO A 89 7.75 -4.78 -3.49
CA PRO A 89 7.52 -6.19 -3.75
C PRO A 89 6.90 -6.86 -2.51
N SER A 90 6.09 -7.89 -2.75
CA SER A 90 5.74 -8.85 -1.71
C SER A 90 7.04 -9.46 -1.20
N ASN A 91 7.54 -9.00 -0.05
CA ASN A 91 8.55 -9.73 0.70
C ASN A 91 7.86 -10.91 1.40
N ALA A 92 7.32 -11.82 0.59
CA ALA A 92 7.13 -13.18 1.00
C ALA A 92 8.55 -13.74 1.09
N GLU A 93 9.16 -13.63 2.28
CA GLU A 93 9.98 -14.76 2.70
C GLU A 93 9.13 -16.00 2.41
N PRO A 94 9.67 -17.01 1.72
CA PRO A 94 8.89 -18.20 1.42
C PRO A 94 8.28 -18.64 2.74
N ASP A 95 6.95 -18.71 2.75
CA ASP A 95 6.17 -19.31 3.82
C ASP A 95 6.53 -20.81 3.82
N THR A 96 7.76 -21.12 4.21
CA THR A 96 8.16 -22.40 4.76
C THR A 96 7.82 -22.33 6.23
N ASP A 97 6.54 -22.10 6.50
CA ASP A 97 5.93 -22.44 7.75
C ASP A 97 4.40 -22.46 7.48
N GLU A 98 4.00 -23.48 6.71
CA GLU A 98 3.08 -24.46 7.28
C GLU A 98 3.70 -25.03 8.57
N ARG A 99 3.96 -24.16 9.56
CA ARG A 99 4.28 -24.56 10.90
C ARG A 99 2.92 -25.03 11.40
N PRO A 100 2.78 -26.31 11.75
CA PRO A 100 1.61 -26.71 12.51
C PRO A 100 1.55 -25.74 13.67
N ALA A 101 0.38 -25.11 13.89
CA ALA A 101 0.15 -24.11 14.92
C ALA A 101 1.08 -24.40 16.09
N THR A 102 2.20 -23.68 16.19
CA THR A 102 3.12 -23.91 17.29
C THR A 102 2.39 -23.30 18.45
N THR A 103 1.64 -24.15 19.15
CA THR A 103 1.81 -24.24 20.59
C THR A 103 3.29 -23.98 20.82
N VAL A 104 3.61 -22.75 21.25
CA VAL A 104 4.95 -22.43 21.71
C VAL A 104 5.19 -23.50 22.76
N ASP A 105 5.97 -24.50 22.40
CA ASP A 105 6.34 -25.54 23.33
C ASP A 105 7.25 -24.84 24.31
N LEU A 106 6.69 -24.53 25.48
CA LEU A 106 7.39 -23.80 26.53
C LEU A 106 8.56 -24.63 27.11
N ASP A 107 8.75 -25.86 26.61
CA ASP A 107 9.87 -26.75 26.92
C ASP A 107 11.09 -26.56 26.01
N ASP A 108 11.10 -25.64 25.03
CA ASP A 108 12.30 -25.38 24.24
C ASP A 108 13.36 -24.59 25.05
N THR A 109 14.45 -25.29 25.33
CA THR A 109 15.44 -25.10 26.40
C THR A 109 16.30 -23.82 26.37
N SER A 110 15.89 -22.76 25.67
CA SER A 110 16.65 -21.48 25.59
C SER A 110 15.85 -20.25 26.05
N THR A 111 15.29 -20.31 27.26
CA THR A 111 14.70 -19.11 27.89
C THR A 111 15.80 -18.14 28.35
N SER A 112 15.85 -16.94 27.76
CA SER A 112 16.73 -15.86 28.22
C SER A 112 16.12 -15.13 29.43
N ARG A 113 16.86 -15.04 30.54
CA ARG A 113 16.39 -14.40 31.78
C ARG A 113 16.44 -12.87 31.66
N THR A 114 15.29 -12.22 31.81
CA THR A 114 15.17 -10.75 31.78
C THR A 114 14.58 -10.23 33.09
N THR A 115 15.18 -9.17 33.67
CA THR A 115 14.65 -8.49 34.87
C THR A 115 13.94 -7.20 34.47
N LEU A 116 12.66 -7.06 34.82
CA LEU A 116 11.83 -5.90 34.50
C LEU A 116 11.45 -5.16 35.80
N ARG A 117 11.59 -3.83 35.81
CA ARG A 117 11.07 -2.98 36.88
C ARG A 117 9.79 -2.31 36.41
N LEU A 118 8.69 -2.66 37.04
CA LEU A 118 7.37 -2.09 36.76
C LEU A 118 7.00 -1.10 37.88
N PRO A 119 6.40 0.06 37.56
CA PRO A 119 5.69 0.86 38.56
C PRO A 119 4.59 0.04 39.24
N ASP A 120 4.36 0.25 40.54
CA ASP A 120 3.45 -0.57 41.36
C ASP A 120 2.03 -0.66 40.78
N ALA A 121 1.51 0.46 40.26
CA ALA A 121 0.20 0.51 39.61
C ALA A 121 0.12 -0.38 38.35
N LEU A 122 1.21 -0.52 37.61
CA LEU A 122 1.25 -1.36 36.41
C LEU A 122 1.38 -2.84 36.78
N LYS A 123 2.18 -3.16 37.80
CA LYS A 123 2.28 -4.52 38.34
C LYS A 123 0.92 -5.04 38.81
N ALA A 124 0.16 -4.24 39.55
CA ALA A 124 -1.17 -4.66 40.05
C ALA A 124 -2.13 -5.04 38.92
N ARG A 125 -2.16 -4.25 37.83
CA ARG A 125 -3.00 -4.53 36.65
C ARG A 125 -2.58 -5.79 35.89
N VAL A 126 -1.29 -6.07 35.84
CA VAL A 126 -0.76 -7.29 35.23
C VAL A 126 -1.15 -8.52 36.08
N ASP A 127 -1.00 -8.42 37.40
CA ASP A 127 -1.34 -9.50 38.33
C ASP A 127 -2.85 -9.82 38.26
N GLU A 128 -3.71 -8.80 38.18
CA GLU A 128 -5.17 -8.95 38.01
C GLU A 128 -5.55 -9.58 36.65
N ALA A 129 -4.94 -9.13 35.55
CA ALA A 129 -5.22 -9.66 34.23
C ALA A 129 -4.75 -11.12 34.08
N ALA A 130 -3.59 -11.46 34.65
CA ALA A 130 -3.10 -12.82 34.70
C ALA A 130 -4.02 -13.73 35.52
N ALA A 131 -4.53 -13.25 36.66
CA ALA A 131 -5.48 -13.98 37.48
C ALA A 131 -6.82 -14.21 36.77
N ALA A 132 -7.32 -13.20 36.05
CA ALA A 132 -8.55 -13.30 35.25
C ALA A 132 -8.44 -14.36 34.14
N ASP A 133 -7.26 -14.49 33.54
CA ASP A 133 -6.97 -15.48 32.50
C ASP A 133 -6.57 -16.86 33.07
N GLY A 134 -6.45 -16.99 34.40
CA GLY A 134 -6.01 -18.22 35.06
C GLY A 134 -4.56 -18.61 34.75
N LEU A 135 -3.71 -17.64 34.40
CA LEU A 135 -2.33 -17.83 33.98
C LEU A 135 -1.34 -17.32 35.02
N SER A 136 -0.13 -17.88 35.02
CA SER A 136 0.99 -17.25 35.73
C SER A 136 1.30 -15.90 35.09
N VAL A 137 1.74 -14.93 35.89
CA VAL A 137 2.14 -13.60 35.41
C VAL A 137 3.21 -13.69 34.32
N ASN A 138 4.17 -14.62 34.46
CA ASN A 138 5.20 -14.84 33.45
C ASN A 138 4.59 -15.30 32.11
N THR A 139 3.71 -16.30 32.15
CA THR A 139 3.02 -16.82 30.95
C THR A 139 2.14 -15.75 30.30
N TRP A 140 1.42 -14.97 31.13
CA TRP A 140 0.57 -13.89 30.67
C TRP A 140 1.37 -12.79 29.98
N LEU A 141 2.49 -12.35 30.56
CA LEU A 141 3.39 -11.36 29.98
C LEU A 141 4.00 -11.83 28.66
N VAL A 142 4.47 -13.07 28.60
CA VAL A 142 5.01 -13.65 27.36
C VAL A 142 3.96 -13.64 26.24
N ARG A 143 2.71 -14.03 26.55
CA ARG A 143 1.59 -13.98 25.59
C ARG A 143 1.25 -12.55 25.16
N ALA A 144 1.21 -11.61 26.10
CA ALA A 144 0.89 -10.21 25.83
C ALA A 144 1.95 -9.56 24.92
N VAL A 145 3.24 -9.84 25.15
CA VAL A 145 4.34 -9.38 24.31
C VAL A 145 4.27 -10.01 22.92
N ALA A 146 4.06 -11.33 22.84
CA ALA A 146 3.90 -12.02 21.56
C ALA A 146 2.73 -11.45 20.74
N ALA A 147 1.60 -11.16 21.38
CA ALA A 147 0.44 -10.55 20.72
C ALA A 147 0.68 -9.10 20.28
N ALA A 148 1.48 -8.32 21.03
CA ALA A 148 1.84 -6.95 20.67
C ALA A 148 2.82 -6.88 19.49
N LEU A 149 3.63 -7.92 19.30
CA LEU A 149 4.60 -8.04 18.19
C LEU A 149 3.97 -8.57 16.89
N GLN A 150 2.74 -9.09 16.92
CA GLN A 150 2.06 -9.50 15.69
C GLN A 150 1.70 -8.28 14.82
N PRO A 151 2.10 -8.25 13.54
CA PRO A 151 1.75 -7.15 12.64
C PRO A 151 0.23 -7.02 12.51
N LYS A 152 -0.25 -5.76 12.56
CA LYS A 152 -1.66 -5.33 12.62
C LYS A 152 -2.42 -5.64 11.31
N GLN A 153 -2.58 -6.91 10.95
CA GLN A 153 -3.22 -7.31 9.69
C GLN A 153 -4.52 -8.11 9.88
N ARG A 154 -4.96 -8.37 11.12
CA ARG A 154 -6.11 -9.26 11.38
C ARG A 154 -7.35 -8.64 12.03
N ARG A 155 -7.39 -7.33 12.35
CA ARG A 155 -8.59 -6.72 12.98
C ARG A 155 -9.58 -6.05 12.02
N SER A 156 -9.22 -5.77 10.77
CA SER A 156 -10.12 -5.15 9.78
C SER A 156 -10.99 -6.15 9.01
N ALA A 157 -10.55 -7.40 8.85
CA ALA A 157 -11.24 -8.40 8.02
C ALA A 157 -12.48 -9.03 8.68
N GLN A 158 -12.65 -8.92 10.00
CA GLN A 158 -13.72 -9.63 10.70
C GLN A 158 -15.06 -8.88 10.75
N ARG A 159 -15.14 -7.64 10.25
CA ARG A 159 -16.37 -6.81 10.27
C ARG A 159 -17.09 -6.73 8.93
N THR A 160 -16.54 -7.26 7.84
CA THR A 160 -17.11 -7.16 6.49
C THR A 160 -17.91 -8.39 6.05
N LEU A 161 -17.94 -9.47 6.83
CA LEU A 161 -18.65 -10.72 6.50
C LEU A 161 -20.15 -10.75 6.89
N ARG A 162 -20.79 -9.61 7.16
CA ARG A 162 -22.23 -9.57 7.55
C ARG A 162 -23.12 -8.62 6.77
N THR A 163 -22.66 -8.02 5.68
CA THR A 163 -23.48 -7.08 4.90
C THR A 163 -23.39 -7.39 3.41
N TRP A 164 -23.90 -8.56 3.02
CA TRP A 164 -24.27 -8.85 1.63
C TRP A 164 -25.47 -9.79 1.65
N ASP A 165 -26.66 -9.21 1.82
CA ASP A 165 -27.92 -9.79 1.37
C ASP A 165 -28.94 -8.67 1.23
N SER A 166 -28.97 -8.02 0.07
CA SER A 166 -30.20 -7.57 -0.59
C SER A 166 -29.87 -6.94 -1.95
N PHE A 167 -29.89 -7.77 -2.99
CA PHE A 167 -30.21 -7.32 -4.34
C PHE A 167 -31.74 -7.32 -4.51
N ALA A 168 -32.31 -6.16 -4.79
CA ALA A 168 -33.56 -5.97 -5.53
C ALA A 168 -33.47 -4.55 -6.12
N GLY A 169 -33.40 -4.39 -7.45
CA GLY A 169 -34.54 -3.97 -8.28
C GLY A 169 -34.87 -2.49 -8.01
N TRP A 170 -35.07 -1.59 -8.97
CA TRP A 170 -35.92 -1.70 -10.15
C TRP A 170 -35.55 -0.59 -11.15
N ALA A 171 -35.80 -0.90 -12.42
CA ALA A 171 -35.93 0.06 -13.50
C ALA A 171 -37.09 1.04 -13.27
N ARG A 172 -36.87 2.31 -13.64
CA ARG A 172 -37.60 3.03 -14.68
C ARG A 172 -36.80 4.22 -15.15
#